data_AF-A0A2I0P9Z6-F1
#
_entry.id   AF-A0A2I0P9Z6-F1
#
_cell.length_a   1.000
_cell.length_b   1.000
_cell.length_c   1.000
_cell.angle_alpha   90.00
_cell.angle_beta   90.00
_cell.angle_gamma   90.00
#
_symmetry.space_group_name_H-M   'P 1'
#
loop_
_entity.id
_entity.type
_entity.pdbx_description
1 polymer ?
#
loop_
_entity_poly.entity_id
_entity_poly.type
_entity_poly.pdbx_seq_one_letter_code
_entity_poly.pdbx_strand_id
1 'polypeptide(L)'
;MDPDNPKPSGGLKIPRIPDLKIPKIAVSWKQALAAAGTVVFVVVVVFVGAATLLNYTEDQRVAAFGSHVSASEADLFQVYDKISTHMRSLPESSSVAETDASVREFAAIAGYGRAVTTYNRQIVAADTVPEAYLGVQSAYVRALDNLNRAFSLWSSAAAAYDARAYAAAEENLARADEAWREYAAAIEDYDRELRAAEEGREVPLA
;
A
#
# COMPACT_ATOMS: atom_id res chain seq x y z
N MET A 1 50.93 -93.29 40.13
CA MET A 1 50.67 -93.10 41.57
C MET A 1 49.65 -91.97 41.71
N ASP A 2 48.75 -92.16 42.66
CA ASP A 2 47.37 -91.64 42.79
C ASP A 2 47.31 -90.22 43.45
N PRO A 3 46.15 -89.69 43.91
CA PRO A 3 45.35 -88.60 43.33
C PRO A 3 45.27 -87.33 44.23
N ASP A 4 44.55 -86.29 43.80
CA ASP A 4 43.45 -85.64 44.55
C ASP A 4 43.12 -84.21 44.07
N ASN A 5 41.81 -83.95 44.04
CA ASN A 5 41.11 -82.72 43.63
C ASN A 5 40.94 -81.78 44.85
N PRO A 6 40.68 -80.45 44.72
CA PRO A 6 39.31 -79.96 44.46
C PRO A 6 39.15 -78.59 43.72
N LYS A 7 37.88 -78.33 43.30
CA LYS A 7 37.22 -77.13 42.69
C LYS A 7 37.29 -75.81 43.51
N PRO A 8 36.69 -74.65 43.09
CA PRO A 8 36.31 -74.06 41.78
C PRO A 8 36.66 -72.53 41.66
N SER A 9 36.26 -71.84 40.56
CA SER A 9 35.82 -70.39 40.51
C SER A 9 36.49 -69.50 39.45
N GLY A 10 35.65 -68.73 38.72
CA GLY A 10 35.96 -67.40 38.14
C GLY A 10 36.56 -67.42 36.73
N GLY A 11 35.98 -66.87 35.67
CA GLY A 11 34.98 -65.81 35.54
C GLY A 11 35.61 -64.61 34.82
N LEU A 12 35.28 -64.40 33.55
CA LEU A 12 35.37 -63.06 32.94
C LEU A 12 34.07 -62.80 32.17
N LYS A 13 33.24 -61.93 32.75
CA LYS A 13 31.95 -61.47 32.21
C LYS A 13 32.20 -60.30 31.27
N ILE A 14 31.79 -60.43 30.02
CA ILE A 14 31.65 -59.31 29.09
C ILE A 14 30.42 -58.49 29.54
N PRO A 15 30.46 -57.15 29.60
CA PRO A 15 29.30 -56.33 29.94
C PRO A 15 28.22 -56.49 28.87
N ARG A 16 27.06 -57.00 29.27
CA ARG A 16 25.86 -57.09 28.43
C ARG A 16 25.28 -55.67 28.31
N ILE A 17 25.21 -55.15 27.09
CA ILE A 17 24.47 -53.91 26.80
C ILE A 17 23.00 -54.16 27.20
N PRO A 18 22.35 -53.25 27.95
CA PRO A 18 20.95 -53.40 28.29
C PRO A 18 20.14 -53.47 27.01
N ASP A 19 19.39 -54.56 26.88
CA ASP A 19 18.52 -54.89 25.78
C ASP A 19 17.41 -53.82 25.70
N LEU A 20 17.60 -52.82 24.82
CA LEU A 20 16.56 -51.84 24.53
C LEU A 20 15.43 -52.56 23.80
N LYS A 21 14.44 -53.02 24.57
CA LYS A 21 13.14 -53.43 24.05
C LYS A 21 12.47 -52.23 23.41
N ILE A 22 12.69 -52.06 22.11
CA ILE A 22 11.85 -51.21 21.27
C ILE A 22 10.45 -51.83 21.33
N PRO A 23 9.42 -51.12 21.85
CA PRO A 23 8.07 -51.64 21.84
C PRO A 23 7.67 -51.84 20.39
N LYS A 24 7.39 -53.08 20.01
CA LYS A 24 6.86 -53.40 18.67
C LYS A 24 5.40 -52.95 18.66
N ILE A 25 5.18 -51.66 18.44
CA ILE A 25 3.84 -51.11 18.23
C ILE A 25 3.41 -51.63 16.86
N ALA A 26 2.60 -52.68 16.84
CA ALA A 26 1.95 -53.16 15.63
C ALA A 26 0.88 -52.13 15.25
N VAL A 27 1.29 -51.07 14.57
CA VAL A 27 0.37 -50.12 13.96
C VAL A 27 -0.35 -50.88 12.84
N SER A 28 -1.64 -51.17 13.02
CA SER A 28 -2.44 -51.78 11.98
C SER A 28 -2.50 -50.85 10.76
N TRP A 29 -2.52 -51.39 9.54
CA TRP A 29 -2.54 -50.56 8.32
C TRP A 29 -3.69 -49.52 8.33
N LYS A 30 -4.80 -49.85 9.02
CA LYS A 30 -5.95 -48.96 9.24
C LYS A 30 -5.62 -47.79 10.17
N GLN A 31 -4.83 -48.00 11.22
CA GLN A 31 -4.35 -46.93 12.11
C GLN A 31 -3.30 -46.06 11.43
N ALA A 32 -2.42 -46.64 10.60
CA ALA A 32 -1.48 -45.89 9.78
C ALA A 32 -2.20 -45.01 8.74
N LEU A 33 -3.23 -45.54 8.07
CA LEU A 33 -4.07 -44.76 7.14
C LEU A 33 -4.87 -43.67 7.85
N ALA A 34 -5.44 -43.95 9.02
CA ALA A 34 -6.16 -42.96 9.81
C ALA A 34 -5.22 -41.83 10.26
N ALA A 35 -4.04 -42.16 10.78
CA ALA A 35 -3.04 -41.16 11.18
C ALA A 35 -2.52 -40.34 10.00
N ALA A 36 -2.23 -40.97 8.86
CA ALA A 36 -1.84 -40.27 7.63
C ALA A 36 -2.96 -39.34 7.11
N GLY A 37 -4.21 -39.82 7.14
CA GLY A 37 -5.38 -39.02 6.77
C GLY A 37 -5.59 -37.82 7.68
N THR A 38 -5.41 -37.97 9.00
CA THR A 38 -5.48 -36.85 9.96
C THR A 38 -4.40 -35.82 9.71
N VAL A 39 -3.16 -36.24 9.43
CA VAL A 39 -2.05 -35.33 9.12
C VAL A 39 -2.33 -34.53 7.84
N VAL A 40 -2.76 -35.20 6.78
CA VAL A 40 -3.12 -34.53 5.51
C VAL A 40 -4.27 -33.54 5.73
N PHE A 41 -5.30 -33.92 6.48
CA PHE A 41 -6.42 -33.04 6.79
C PHE A 41 -5.98 -31.80 7.58
N VAL A 42 -5.12 -31.95 8.59
CA VAL A 42 -4.58 -30.80 9.35
C VAL A 42 -3.78 -29.87 8.46
N VAL A 43 -2.93 -30.42 7.57
CA VAL A 43 -2.17 -29.60 6.61
C VAL A 43 -3.11 -28.83 5.69
N VAL A 44 -4.16 -29.47 5.14
CA VAL A 44 -5.14 -28.80 4.28
C VAL A 44 -5.89 -27.69 5.03
N VAL A 45 -6.35 -27.94 6.25
CA VAL A 45 -7.06 -26.94 7.06
C VAL A 45 -6.17 -25.73 7.37
N VAL A 46 -4.89 -25.96 7.69
CA VAL A 46 -3.93 -24.87 7.92
C VAL A 46 -3.70 -24.07 6.65
N PHE A 47 -3.51 -24.73 5.50
CA PHE A 47 -3.30 -24.04 4.22
C PHE A 47 -4.53 -23.23 3.79
N VAL A 48 -5.73 -23.83 3.83
CA VAL A 48 -6.98 -23.16 3.45
C VAL A 48 -7.31 -22.04 4.43
N GLY A 49 -7.11 -22.27 5.73
CA GLY A 49 -7.29 -21.25 6.77
C GLY A 49 -6.34 -20.07 6.59
N ALA A 50 -5.06 -20.32 6.30
CA ALA A 50 -4.07 -19.28 6.04
C ALA A 50 -4.39 -18.49 4.76
N ALA A 51 -4.76 -19.17 3.66
CA ALA A 51 -5.15 -18.50 2.42
C ALA A 51 -6.38 -17.60 2.62
N THR A 52 -7.39 -18.09 3.33
CA THR A 52 -8.59 -17.29 3.65
C THR A 52 -8.26 -16.05 4.48
N LEU A 53 -7.39 -16.18 5.48
CA LEU A 53 -6.96 -15.05 6.31
C LEU A 53 -6.14 -14.03 5.52
N LEU A 54 -5.23 -14.48 4.66
CA LEU A 54 -4.44 -13.59 3.80
C LEU A 54 -5.35 -12.77 2.89
N ASN A 55 -6.27 -13.43 2.18
CA ASN A 55 -7.23 -12.76 1.30
C ASN A 55 -8.10 -11.75 2.07
N TYR A 56 -8.59 -12.11 3.27
CA TYR A 56 -9.36 -11.20 4.12
C TYR A 56 -8.56 -9.94 4.49
N THR A 57 -7.27 -10.08 4.81
CA THR A 57 -6.41 -8.94 5.13
C THR A 57 -6.07 -8.09 3.91
N GLU A 58 -5.97 -8.68 2.72
CA GLU A 58 -5.75 -7.95 1.47
C GLU A 58 -6.99 -7.13 1.09
N ASP A 59 -8.19 -7.69 1.20
CA ASP A 59 -9.44 -6.98 0.96
C ASP A 59 -9.60 -5.80 1.92
N GLN A 60 -9.27 -5.98 3.20
CA GLN A 60 -9.31 -4.89 4.17
C GLN A 60 -8.30 -3.77 3.83
N ARG A 61 -7.09 -4.12 3.36
CA ARG A 61 -6.08 -3.15 2.93
C ARG A 61 -6.52 -2.37 1.70
N VAL A 62 -7.12 -3.05 0.72
CA VAL A 62 -7.64 -2.40 -0.50
C VAL A 62 -8.81 -1.48 -0.15
N ALA A 63 -9.71 -1.91 0.74
CA ALA A 63 -10.83 -1.08 1.19
C ALA A 63 -10.35 0.17 1.93
N ALA A 64 -9.31 0.05 2.78
CA ALA A 64 -8.72 1.21 3.46
C ALA A 64 -8.09 2.20 2.47
N PHE A 65 -7.28 1.69 1.53
CA PHE A 65 -6.68 2.51 0.47
C PHE A 65 -7.74 3.22 -0.37
N GLY A 66 -8.77 2.50 -0.84
CA GLY A 66 -9.88 3.08 -1.58
C GLY A 66 -10.62 4.16 -0.78
N SER A 67 -10.84 3.94 0.52
CA SER A 67 -11.46 4.95 1.39
C SER A 67 -10.61 6.21 1.51
N HIS A 68 -9.29 6.09 1.62
CA HIS A 68 -8.40 7.26 1.68
C HIS A 68 -8.35 8.01 0.35
N VAL A 69 -8.36 7.29 -0.79
CA VAL A 69 -8.46 7.91 -2.12
C VAL A 69 -9.77 8.67 -2.26
N SER A 70 -10.91 8.08 -1.91
CA SER A 70 -12.20 8.78 -1.97
C SER A 70 -12.27 10.00 -1.05
N ALA A 71 -11.69 9.92 0.16
CA ALA A 71 -11.59 11.07 1.05
C ALA A 71 -10.72 12.18 0.45
N SER A 72 -9.59 11.80 -0.16
CA SER A 72 -8.70 12.72 -0.87
C SER A 72 -9.42 13.42 -2.03
N GLU A 73 -10.18 12.69 -2.85
CA GLU A 73 -10.97 13.27 -3.95
C GLU A 73 -12.03 14.25 -3.45
N ALA A 74 -12.72 13.94 -2.35
CA ALA A 74 -13.70 14.83 -1.75
C ALA A 74 -13.07 16.15 -1.27
N ASP A 75 -11.88 16.09 -0.67
CA ASP A 75 -11.14 17.28 -0.25
C ASP A 75 -10.65 18.10 -1.45
N LEU A 76 -10.13 17.43 -2.49
CA LEU A 76 -9.70 18.08 -3.72
C LEU A 76 -10.88 18.73 -4.48
N PHE A 77 -12.07 18.13 -4.43
CA PHE A 77 -13.27 18.73 -5.01
C PHE A 77 -13.63 20.05 -4.33
N GLN A 78 -13.46 20.16 -3.01
CA GLN A 78 -13.65 21.44 -2.30
C GLN A 78 -12.61 22.48 -2.71
N VAL A 79 -11.36 22.07 -2.93
CA VAL A 79 -10.31 22.97 -3.45
C VAL A 79 -10.68 23.46 -4.86
N TYR A 80 -11.12 22.56 -5.74
CA TYR A 80 -11.58 22.90 -7.08
C TYR A 80 -12.77 23.87 -7.04
N ASP A 81 -13.75 23.65 -6.17
CA ASP A 81 -14.90 24.54 -6.01
C ASP A 81 -14.47 25.97 -5.63
N LYS A 82 -13.54 26.10 -4.67
CA LYS A 82 -12.96 27.40 -4.28
C LYS A 82 -12.28 28.11 -5.45
N ILE A 83 -11.44 27.40 -6.21
CA ILE A 83 -10.74 27.95 -7.37
C ILE A 83 -11.75 28.39 -8.44
N SER A 84 -12.70 27.52 -8.76
CA SER A 84 -13.67 27.79 -9.82
C SER A 84 -14.60 28.96 -9.46
N THR A 85 -15.01 29.05 -8.19
CA THR A 85 -15.80 30.16 -7.68
C THR A 85 -15.01 31.47 -7.73
N HIS A 86 -13.75 31.45 -7.31
CA HIS A 86 -12.88 32.61 -7.37
C HIS A 86 -12.67 33.09 -8.82
N MET A 87 -12.35 32.18 -9.76
CA MET A 87 -12.20 32.52 -11.18
C MET A 87 -13.47 33.11 -11.81
N ARG A 88 -14.65 32.60 -11.45
CA ARG A 88 -15.95 33.12 -11.95
C ARG A 88 -16.31 34.48 -11.36
N SER A 89 -15.77 34.82 -10.19
CA SER A 89 -16.12 36.04 -9.46
C SER A 89 -15.40 37.30 -9.96
N LEU A 90 -14.42 37.14 -10.86
CA LEU A 90 -13.58 38.24 -11.35
C LEU A 90 -14.37 39.19 -12.28
N PRO A 91 -14.55 40.48 -11.93
CA PRO A 91 -15.21 41.44 -12.81
C PRO A 91 -14.37 41.76 -14.07
N GLU A 92 -15.03 41.86 -15.24
CA GLU A 92 -14.38 42.26 -16.51
C GLU A 92 -13.71 43.65 -16.46
N SER A 93 -14.15 44.51 -15.54
CA SER A 93 -13.54 45.82 -15.27
C SER A 93 -13.23 45.95 -13.78
N SER A 94 -12.07 45.41 -13.38
CA SER A 94 -11.57 45.53 -12.01
C SER A 94 -10.61 46.72 -11.88
N SER A 95 -10.70 47.45 -10.77
CA SER A 95 -9.66 48.41 -10.38
C SER A 95 -8.38 47.68 -9.99
N VAL A 96 -7.23 48.38 -10.00
CA VAL A 96 -5.94 47.81 -9.60
C VAL A 96 -5.99 47.23 -8.17
N ALA A 97 -6.66 47.91 -7.25
CA ALA A 97 -6.79 47.44 -5.87
C ALA A 97 -7.62 46.14 -5.75
N GLU A 98 -8.65 45.98 -6.59
CA GLU A 98 -9.44 44.74 -6.66
C GLU A 98 -8.65 43.60 -7.30
N THR A 99 -7.82 43.91 -8.31
CA THR A 99 -6.90 42.92 -8.89
C THR A 99 -5.87 42.45 -7.86
N ASP A 100 -5.24 43.37 -7.12
CA ASP A 100 -4.28 43.03 -6.07
C ASP A 100 -4.93 42.17 -4.97
N ALA A 101 -6.16 42.51 -4.56
CA ALA A 101 -6.91 41.72 -3.58
C ALA A 101 -7.23 40.32 -4.11
N SER A 102 -7.63 40.21 -5.38
CA SER A 102 -7.93 38.94 -6.04
C SER A 102 -6.68 38.05 -6.14
N VAL A 103 -5.53 38.59 -6.53
CA VAL A 103 -4.27 37.83 -6.60
C VAL A 103 -3.87 37.27 -5.23
N ARG A 104 -4.07 38.03 -4.16
CA ARG A 104 -3.82 37.55 -2.78
C ARG A 104 -4.78 36.44 -2.37
N GLU A 105 -6.05 36.55 -2.74
CA GLU A 105 -7.02 35.49 -2.48
C GLU A 105 -6.68 34.21 -3.27
N PHE A 106 -6.32 34.33 -4.55
CA PHE A 106 -5.84 33.22 -5.35
C PHE A 106 -4.61 32.55 -4.73
N ALA A 107 -3.64 33.33 -4.23
CA ALA A 107 -2.48 32.82 -3.53
C ALA A 107 -2.86 32.03 -2.27
N ALA A 108 -3.86 32.50 -1.51
CA ALA A 108 -4.35 31.82 -0.32
C ALA A 108 -5.05 30.50 -0.67
N ILE A 109 -5.87 30.48 -1.72
CA ILE A 109 -6.52 29.26 -2.23
C ILE A 109 -5.46 28.24 -2.70
N ALA A 110 -4.44 28.69 -3.43
CA ALA A 110 -3.34 27.84 -3.87
C ALA A 110 -2.54 27.29 -2.68
N GLY A 111 -2.28 28.12 -1.65
CA GLY A 111 -1.65 27.68 -0.41
C GLY A 111 -2.46 26.60 0.32
N TYR A 112 -3.79 26.76 0.37
CA TYR A 112 -4.70 25.75 0.91
C TYR A 112 -4.65 24.44 0.10
N GLY A 113 -4.74 24.52 -1.23
CA GLY A 113 -4.63 23.35 -2.11
C GLY A 113 -3.30 22.58 -1.94
N ARG A 114 -2.18 23.30 -1.76
CA ARG A 114 -0.88 22.69 -1.44
C ARG A 114 -0.91 21.93 -0.10
N ALA A 115 -1.53 22.50 0.93
CA ALA A 115 -1.64 21.83 2.23
C ALA A 115 -2.49 20.55 2.14
N VAL A 116 -3.67 20.63 1.49
CA VAL A 116 -4.57 19.49 1.28
C VAL A 116 -3.89 18.37 0.51
N THR A 117 -3.25 18.68 -0.63
CA THR A 117 -2.51 17.68 -1.42
C THR A 117 -1.37 17.04 -0.65
N THR A 118 -0.62 17.81 0.13
CA THR A 118 0.47 17.28 0.98
C THR A 118 -0.06 16.28 2.00
N TYR A 119 -1.16 16.64 2.67
CA TYR A 119 -1.80 15.79 3.68
C TYR A 119 -2.30 14.48 3.06
N ASN A 120 -3.09 14.56 1.98
CA ASN A 120 -3.63 13.38 1.31
C ASN A 120 -2.54 12.47 0.76
N ARG A 121 -1.45 13.05 0.23
CA ARG A 121 -0.29 12.29 -0.24
C ARG A 121 0.34 11.48 0.88
N GLN A 122 0.51 12.07 2.07
CA GLN A 122 1.10 11.37 3.21
C GLN A 122 0.25 10.19 3.66
N ILE A 123 -1.07 10.35 3.68
CA ILE A 123 -2.00 9.28 4.04
C ILE A 123 -1.95 8.16 3.01
N VAL A 124 -2.17 8.50 1.73
CA VAL A 124 -2.25 7.49 0.67
C VAL A 124 -0.90 6.77 0.48
N ALA A 125 0.23 7.47 0.59
CA ALA A 125 1.55 6.85 0.49
C ALA A 125 1.90 5.95 1.69
N ALA A 126 1.23 6.11 2.83
CA ALA A 126 1.43 5.28 4.01
C ALA A 126 0.64 3.98 3.98
N ASP A 127 -0.34 3.85 3.08
CA ASP A 127 -1.14 2.63 2.96
C ASP A 127 -0.28 1.45 2.55
N THR A 128 -0.46 0.32 3.25
CA THR A 128 0.11 -0.95 2.81
C THR A 128 -0.89 -1.63 1.89
N VAL A 129 -0.61 -1.61 0.58
CA VAL A 129 -1.46 -2.23 -0.43
C VAL A 129 -0.91 -3.59 -0.90
N PRO A 130 -1.75 -4.50 -1.40
CA PRO A 130 -1.29 -5.71 -2.08
C PRO A 130 -0.43 -5.38 -3.31
N GLU A 131 0.42 -6.32 -3.74
CA GLU A 131 1.36 -6.12 -4.85
C GLU A 131 0.67 -5.62 -6.13
N ALA A 132 -0.50 -6.18 -6.45
CA ALA A 132 -1.31 -5.78 -7.60
C ALA A 132 -1.74 -4.30 -7.58
N TYR A 133 -1.80 -3.65 -6.41
CA TYR A 133 -2.23 -2.26 -6.24
C TYR A 133 -1.05 -1.28 -6.07
N LEU A 134 0.21 -1.75 -6.10
CA LEU A 134 1.38 -0.87 -5.99
C LEU A 134 1.43 0.15 -7.13
N GLY A 135 1.06 -0.26 -8.36
CA GLY A 135 0.94 0.63 -9.51
C GLY A 135 -0.12 1.71 -9.30
N VAL A 136 -1.29 1.31 -8.79
CA VAL A 136 -2.43 2.18 -8.46
C VAL A 136 -2.01 3.25 -7.44
N GLN A 137 -1.45 2.82 -6.30
CA GLN A 137 -0.97 3.72 -5.26
C GLN A 137 0.11 4.66 -5.79
N SER A 138 1.08 4.15 -6.54
CA SER A 138 2.16 4.97 -7.11
C SER A 138 1.64 6.03 -8.07
N ALA A 139 0.65 5.70 -8.91
CA ALA A 139 0.08 6.64 -9.87
C ALA A 139 -0.71 7.74 -9.15
N TYR A 140 -1.52 7.39 -8.15
CA TYR A 140 -2.28 8.36 -7.37
C TYR A 140 -1.37 9.30 -6.57
N VAL A 141 -0.33 8.78 -5.91
CA VAL A 141 0.66 9.60 -5.20
C VAL A 141 1.37 10.56 -6.17
N ARG A 142 1.72 10.10 -7.37
CA ARG A 142 2.30 10.96 -8.43
C ARG A 142 1.33 12.06 -8.85
N ALA A 143 0.05 11.75 -8.98
CA ALA A 143 -0.98 12.75 -9.27
C ALA A 143 -1.00 13.84 -8.18
N LEU A 144 -1.04 13.45 -6.90
CA LEU A 144 -1.00 14.39 -5.79
C LEU A 144 0.29 15.24 -5.76
N ASP A 145 1.43 14.66 -6.11
CA ASP A 145 2.71 15.39 -6.23
C ASP A 145 2.67 16.45 -7.32
N ASN A 146 2.17 16.11 -8.51
CA ASN A 146 2.03 17.05 -9.62
C ASN A 146 1.03 18.16 -9.31
N LEU A 147 -0.08 17.83 -8.65
CA LEU A 147 -1.07 18.81 -8.23
C LEU A 147 -0.53 19.75 -7.15
N ASN A 148 0.24 19.23 -6.19
CA ASN A 148 0.95 20.04 -5.20
C ASN A 148 1.94 21.01 -5.84
N ARG A 149 2.67 20.55 -6.88
CA ARG A 149 3.58 21.37 -7.67
C ARG A 149 2.83 22.49 -8.41
N ALA A 150 1.69 22.19 -9.04
CA ALA A 150 0.84 23.20 -9.68
C ALA A 150 0.39 24.28 -8.68
N PHE A 151 -0.11 23.89 -7.51
CA PHE A 151 -0.47 24.82 -6.43
C PHE A 151 0.69 25.70 -5.96
N SER A 152 1.87 25.10 -5.81
CA SER A 152 3.08 25.83 -5.42
C SER A 152 3.49 26.87 -6.46
N LEU A 153 3.34 26.54 -7.75
CA LEU A 153 3.65 27.44 -8.86
C LEU A 153 2.61 28.55 -9.01
N TRP A 154 1.32 28.27 -8.82
CA TRP A 154 0.27 29.30 -8.76
C TRP A 154 0.50 30.29 -7.61
N SER A 155 0.85 29.79 -6.43
CA SER A 155 1.23 30.66 -5.30
C SER A 155 2.47 31.50 -5.61
N SER A 156 3.47 30.93 -6.28
CA SER A 156 4.69 31.64 -6.71
C SER A 156 4.40 32.69 -7.78
N ALA A 157 3.48 32.41 -8.72
CA ALA A 157 3.03 33.35 -9.72
C ALA A 157 2.35 34.57 -9.09
N ALA A 158 1.47 34.34 -8.11
CA ALA A 158 0.81 35.43 -7.38
C ALA A 158 1.82 36.30 -6.62
N ALA A 159 2.81 35.69 -5.95
CA ALA A 159 3.87 36.44 -5.29
C ALA A 159 4.75 37.25 -6.27
N ALA A 160 5.04 36.70 -7.44
CA ALA A 160 5.77 37.41 -8.50
C ALA A 160 4.94 38.57 -9.07
N TYR A 161 3.63 38.40 -9.23
CA TYR A 161 2.71 39.47 -9.64
C TYR A 161 2.72 40.62 -8.63
N ASP A 162 2.57 40.31 -7.34
CA ASP A 162 2.61 41.30 -6.26
C ASP A 162 3.95 42.08 -6.23
N ALA A 163 5.05 41.40 -6.56
CA ALA A 163 6.38 42.00 -6.70
C ALA A 163 6.60 42.76 -8.04
N ARG A 164 5.58 42.82 -8.91
CA ARG A 164 5.64 43.37 -10.28
C ARG A 164 6.68 42.69 -11.18
N ALA A 165 7.07 41.46 -10.84
CA ALA A 165 7.97 40.62 -11.63
C ALA A 165 7.16 39.81 -12.66
N TYR A 166 6.50 40.51 -13.59
CA TYR A 166 5.49 39.91 -14.48
C TYR A 166 6.02 38.77 -15.36
N ALA A 167 7.27 38.86 -15.83
CA ALA A 167 7.89 37.77 -16.60
C ALA A 167 8.03 36.48 -15.76
N ALA A 168 8.37 36.60 -14.48
CA ALA A 168 8.44 35.46 -13.57
C ALA A 168 7.04 34.94 -13.19
N ALA A 169 6.04 35.83 -13.11
CA ALA A 169 4.65 35.41 -12.91
C ALA A 169 4.16 34.57 -14.10
N GLU A 170 4.40 35.01 -15.33
CA GLU A 170 4.04 34.30 -16.55
C GLU A 170 4.75 32.94 -16.65
N GLU A 171 6.06 32.88 -16.38
CA GLU A 171 6.82 31.63 -16.34
C GLU A 171 6.25 30.64 -15.32
N ASN A 172 5.94 31.11 -14.11
CA ASN A 172 5.36 30.26 -13.07
C ASN A 172 3.97 29.73 -13.47
N LEU A 173 3.13 30.54 -14.12
CA LEU A 173 1.84 30.08 -14.63
C LEU A 173 2.00 29.01 -15.70
N ALA A 174 2.90 29.21 -16.67
CA ALA A 174 3.16 28.21 -17.72
C ALA A 174 3.63 26.87 -17.14
N ARG A 175 4.50 26.90 -16.13
CA ARG A 175 4.97 25.71 -15.41
C ARG A 175 3.86 25.08 -14.56
N ALA A 176 2.94 25.88 -14.01
CA ALA A 176 1.79 25.38 -13.27
C ALA A 176 0.84 24.62 -14.20
N ASP A 177 0.62 25.13 -15.42
CA ASP A 177 -0.18 24.47 -16.45
C ASP A 177 0.44 23.15 -16.94
N GLU A 178 1.77 23.09 -17.01
CA GLU A 178 2.50 21.85 -17.27
C GLU A 178 2.30 20.84 -16.13
N ALA A 179 2.51 21.25 -14.87
CA ALA A 179 2.30 20.38 -13.72
C ALA A 179 0.84 19.91 -13.59
N TRP A 180 -0.13 20.74 -13.96
CA TRP A 180 -1.54 20.35 -14.03
C TRP A 180 -1.79 19.28 -15.12
N ARG A 181 -1.15 19.40 -16.28
CA ARG A 181 -1.20 18.37 -17.33
C ARG A 181 -0.56 17.06 -16.88
N GLU A 182 0.57 17.13 -16.18
CA GLU A 182 1.21 15.96 -15.57
C GLU A 182 0.32 15.32 -14.49
N TYR A 183 -0.46 16.11 -13.73
CA TYR A 183 -1.48 15.59 -12.83
C TYR A 183 -2.58 14.83 -13.57
N ALA A 184 -3.15 15.41 -14.64
CA ALA A 184 -4.19 14.75 -15.42
C ALA A 184 -3.71 13.43 -16.03
N ALA A 185 -2.49 13.39 -16.58
CA ALA A 185 -1.88 12.17 -17.10
C ALA A 185 -1.66 11.11 -16.00
N ALA A 186 -1.27 11.53 -14.79
CA ALA A 186 -1.10 10.60 -13.66
C ALA A 186 -2.44 10.04 -13.15
N ILE A 187 -3.54 10.77 -13.29
CA ILE A 187 -4.90 10.24 -13.02
C ILE A 187 -5.30 9.20 -14.08
N GLU A 188 -5.01 9.45 -15.35
CA GLU A 188 -5.24 8.45 -16.41
C GLU A 188 -4.42 7.17 -16.18
N ASP A 189 -3.17 7.32 -15.70
CA ASP A 189 -2.35 6.20 -15.26
C ASP A 189 -3.01 5.46 -14.10
N TYR A 190 -3.48 6.18 -13.07
CA TYR A 190 -4.18 5.59 -11.93
C TYR A 190 -5.40 4.77 -12.36
N ASP A 191 -6.25 5.31 -13.22
CA ASP A 191 -7.44 4.61 -13.72
C ASP A 191 -7.08 3.35 -14.51
N ARG A 192 -5.98 3.40 -15.27
CA ARG A 192 -5.48 2.25 -16.04
C ARG A 192 -4.94 1.15 -15.12
N GLU A 193 -4.09 1.53 -14.16
CA GLU A 193 -3.55 0.58 -13.18
C GLU A 193 -4.65 -0.03 -12.32
N LEU A 194 -5.67 0.77 -11.95
CA LEU A 194 -6.80 0.29 -11.14
C LEU A 194 -7.58 -0.80 -11.89
N ARG A 195 -7.91 -0.55 -13.17
CA ARG A 195 -8.56 -1.55 -14.02
C ARG A 195 -7.72 -2.83 -14.14
N ALA A 196 -6.42 -2.70 -14.36
CA ALA A 196 -5.53 -3.87 -14.46
C ALA A 196 -5.46 -4.67 -13.15
N ALA A 197 -5.45 -3.99 -12.00
CA ALA A 197 -5.44 -4.61 -10.68
C ALA A 197 -6.77 -5.33 -10.36
N GLU A 198 -7.90 -4.77 -10.79
CA GLU A 198 -9.23 -5.36 -10.61
C GLU A 198 -9.45 -6.56 -11.54
N GLU A 199 -9.12 -6.45 -12.84
CA GLU A 199 -9.22 -7.53 -13.82
C GLU A 199 -8.32 -8.74 -13.47
N GLY A 200 -7.11 -8.47 -12.96
CA GLY A 200 -6.19 -9.52 -12.50
C GLY A 200 -6.69 -10.31 -11.30
N ARG A 201 -7.65 -9.76 -10.54
CA ARG A 201 -8.27 -10.40 -9.37
C ARG A 201 -9.47 -11.29 -9.75
N GLU A 202 -10.10 -11.04 -10.89
CA GLU A 202 -11.30 -11.76 -11.35
C GLU A 202 -11.00 -13.14 -11.95
N VAL A 203 -9.75 -13.48 -12.29
CA VAL A 203 -9.39 -14.80 -12.83
C VAL A 203 -9.14 -15.78 -11.68
N PRO A 204 -10.09 -16.67 -11.31
CA PRO A 204 -9.85 -17.68 -10.29
C PRO A 204 -9.06 -18.81 -10.95
N LEU A 205 -8.03 -19.31 -10.27
CA LEU A 205 -7.36 -20.56 -10.66
C LEU A 205 -8.42 -21.68 -10.68
N ALA A 206 -8.73 -22.17 -11.88
CA ALA A 206 -9.60 -23.33 -12.12
C ALA A 206 -8.96 -24.63 -11.61
#